data_AF-A0A2S5KN94-F1
#
_entry.id   AF-A0A2S5KN94-F1
#
_cell.length_a   1.000
_cell.length_b   1.000
_cell.length_c   1.000
_cell.angle_alpha   90.00
_cell.angle_beta   90.00
_cell.angle_gamma   90.00
#
_symmetry.space_group_name_H-M   'P 1'
#
loop_
_entity.id
_entity.type
_entity.pdbx_description
1 polymer ?
#
loop_
_entity_poly.entity_id
_entity_poly.type
_entity_poly.pdbx_seq_one_letter_code
_entity_poly.pdbx_strand_id
1 'polypeptide(L)'
;MLTLLVMVSGAAYAEDFSQPGLYIKTEEGYKQIPPYNDYTLNYSNLGEIPWVNVSQPVELVANMADLNTDTLFIYTRPLGFTIERDLLSPRATRMDGKDNLYHIELGEMSNDNVLVYEEGGTTYAVTLTNPRQAVIKHLSNTQENALTAQSYAVEALKAFPDDGDIVRLKDYWDEQVKKNNIQ
;
A
#
# COMPACT_ATOMS: atom_id res chain seq x y z
N MET A 1 33.15 0.33 -36.84
CA MET A 1 31.83 -0.03 -36.27
C MET A 1 31.83 0.49 -34.85
N LEU A 2 31.12 1.59 -34.57
CA LEU A 2 31.10 2.22 -33.25
C LEU A 2 29.95 1.61 -32.44
N THR A 3 30.25 0.96 -31.32
CA THR A 3 29.24 0.51 -30.35
C THR A 3 28.74 1.72 -29.59
N LEU A 4 27.47 2.07 -29.76
CA LEU A 4 26.82 3.11 -28.98
C LEU A 4 26.51 2.52 -27.59
N LEU A 5 27.36 2.85 -26.61
CA LEU A 5 27.11 2.59 -25.20
C LEU A 5 26.01 3.56 -24.75
N VAL A 6 24.77 3.09 -24.60
CA VAL A 6 23.70 3.89 -23.98
C VAL A 6 24.01 3.97 -22.50
N MET A 7 24.76 5.01 -22.12
CA MET A 7 24.83 5.44 -20.72
C MET A 7 23.44 5.96 -20.35
N VAL A 8 22.63 5.12 -19.69
CA VAL A 8 21.45 5.58 -18.96
C VAL A 8 21.99 6.36 -17.76
N SER A 9 22.25 7.65 -17.99
CA SER A 9 22.94 8.53 -17.04
C SER A 9 22.08 8.76 -15.79
N GLY A 10 22.69 8.70 -14.60
CA GLY A 10 22.08 9.02 -13.30
C GLY A 10 21.55 10.45 -13.10
N ALA A 11 21.39 11.21 -14.18
CA ALA A 11 20.70 12.50 -14.24
C ALA A 11 19.17 12.33 -14.29
N ALA A 12 18.65 11.31 -15.01
CA ALA A 12 17.20 11.03 -15.02
C ALA A 12 16.70 10.62 -13.63
N TYR A 13 17.48 9.84 -12.89
CA TYR A 13 17.22 9.49 -11.49
C TYR A 13 17.33 10.67 -10.50
N ALA A 14 17.88 11.83 -10.87
CA ALA A 14 18.13 12.92 -9.91
C ALA A 14 16.92 13.85 -9.73
N GLU A 15 16.15 14.09 -10.79
CA GLU A 15 14.95 14.95 -10.74
C GLU A 15 13.79 14.26 -10.01
N ASP A 16 13.68 12.93 -10.17
CA ASP A 16 12.62 12.10 -9.59
C ASP A 16 12.59 12.08 -8.05
N PHE A 17 13.69 12.45 -7.39
CA PHE A 17 13.81 12.45 -5.92
C PHE A 17 14.17 13.81 -5.35
N SER A 18 13.74 14.91 -5.95
CA SER A 18 14.13 16.27 -5.52
C SER A 18 13.71 16.65 -4.08
N GLN A 19 12.75 15.94 -3.48
CA GLN A 19 12.31 16.15 -2.10
C GLN A 19 12.72 14.98 -1.18
N PRO A 20 13.03 15.24 0.10
CA PRO A 20 13.18 14.17 1.08
C PRO A 20 11.90 13.35 1.20
N GLY A 21 12.04 12.05 1.39
CA GLY A 21 10.91 11.14 1.61
C GLY A 21 11.10 9.77 0.97
N LEU A 22 10.03 8.98 1.04
CA LEU A 22 9.99 7.62 0.53
C LEU A 22 9.27 7.57 -0.81
N TYR A 23 9.80 6.78 -1.73
CA TYR A 23 9.30 6.64 -3.09
C TYR A 23 9.11 5.16 -3.41
N ILE A 24 8.01 4.83 -4.07
CA ILE A 24 7.70 3.47 -4.52
C ILE A 24 7.80 3.35 -6.03
N LYS A 25 8.41 2.26 -6.49
CA LYS A 25 8.53 1.95 -7.92
C LYS A 25 7.19 1.50 -8.48
N THR A 26 6.77 2.13 -9.57
CA THR A 26 5.56 1.84 -10.33
C THR A 26 5.93 1.62 -11.80
N GLU A 27 4.98 1.16 -12.62
CA GLU A 27 5.19 1.03 -14.07
C GLU A 27 5.50 2.37 -14.76
N GLU A 28 5.05 3.48 -14.18
CA GLU A 28 5.24 4.84 -14.71
C GLU A 28 6.50 5.54 -14.15
N GLY A 29 7.29 4.86 -13.31
CA GLY A 29 8.42 5.43 -12.59
C GLY A 29 8.21 5.47 -11.08
N TYR A 30 8.89 6.36 -10.38
CA TYR A 30 8.81 6.46 -8.93
C TYR A 30 7.73 7.45 -8.48
N LYS A 31 6.92 7.07 -7.49
CA LYS A 31 5.92 7.94 -6.86
C LYS A 31 6.25 8.13 -5.39
N GLN A 32 6.23 9.38 -4.92
CA GLN A 32 6.43 9.68 -3.51
C GLN A 32 5.24 9.17 -2.69
N ILE A 33 5.53 8.48 -1.58
CA ILE A 33 4.53 8.05 -0.60
C ILE A 33 4.35 9.21 0.40
N PRO A 34 3.14 9.80 0.52
CA PRO A 34 2.89 10.85 1.49
C PRO A 34 2.76 10.30 2.92
N PRO A 35 2.96 11.15 3.93
CA PRO A 35 2.64 10.81 5.32
C PRO A 35 1.17 10.43 5.49
N TYR A 36 0.91 9.49 6.38
CA TYR A 36 -0.40 9.02 6.77
C TYR A 36 -0.58 9.22 8.28
N ASN A 37 -1.55 10.05 8.66
CA ASN A 37 -1.70 10.54 10.04
C ASN A 37 -2.64 9.70 10.91
N ASP A 38 -3.21 8.61 10.39
CA ASP A 38 -4.11 7.73 11.14
C ASP A 38 -3.36 6.45 11.55
N TYR A 39 -3.41 6.13 12.85
CA TYR A 39 -2.81 4.90 13.38
C TYR A 39 -3.65 3.66 13.08
N THR A 40 -4.87 3.87 12.59
CA THR A 40 -5.78 2.81 12.19
C THR A 40 -5.76 2.66 10.67
N LEU A 41 -5.65 1.41 10.22
CA LEU A 41 -5.88 1.05 8.82
C LEU A 41 -7.02 0.06 8.86
N ASN A 42 -8.16 0.48 8.34
CA ASN A 42 -9.40 -0.29 8.30
C ASN A 42 -10.15 0.09 7.01
N TYR A 43 -11.29 -0.56 6.76
CA TYR A 43 -12.09 -0.30 5.57
C TYR A 43 -12.56 1.16 5.42
N SER A 44 -12.72 1.89 6.52
CA SER A 44 -13.33 3.22 6.50
C SER A 44 -12.38 4.35 6.14
N ASN A 45 -11.07 4.14 6.20
CA ASN A 45 -10.07 5.11 5.77
C ASN A 45 -9.26 4.69 4.53
N LEU A 46 -9.58 3.55 3.89
CA LEU A 46 -8.90 3.10 2.66
C LEU A 46 -8.99 4.12 1.50
N GLY A 47 -10.04 4.95 1.46
CA GLY A 47 -10.19 5.99 0.45
C GLY A 47 -9.23 7.17 0.64
N GLU A 48 -8.65 7.32 1.82
CA GLU A 48 -7.73 8.41 2.18
C GLU A 48 -6.26 8.03 1.91
N ILE A 49 -5.98 6.73 1.78
CA ILE A 49 -4.64 6.21 1.50
C ILE A 49 -4.41 6.28 -0.01
N PRO A 50 -3.31 6.91 -0.48
CA PRO A 50 -2.97 6.90 -1.88
C PRO A 50 -2.73 5.46 -2.35
N TRP A 51 -2.97 5.22 -3.63
CA TRP A 51 -2.72 3.91 -4.22
C TRP A 51 -1.88 4.02 -5.47
N VAL A 52 -1.12 2.95 -5.73
CA VAL A 52 -0.28 2.82 -6.92
C VAL A 52 -0.39 1.41 -7.46
N ASN A 53 -0.21 1.25 -8.77
CA ASN A 53 0.06 -0.05 -9.37
C ASN A 53 1.57 -0.29 -9.27
N VAL A 54 1.98 -1.17 -8.37
CA VAL A 54 3.40 -1.50 -8.18
C VAL A 54 3.88 -2.49 -9.23
N SER A 55 5.12 -2.31 -9.66
CA SER A 55 5.87 -3.39 -10.32
C SER A 55 6.36 -4.37 -9.27
N GLN A 56 6.44 -5.65 -9.63
CA GLN A 56 6.99 -6.70 -8.77
C GLN A 56 8.42 -7.05 -9.22
N PRO A 57 9.37 -7.29 -8.31
CA PRO A 57 9.23 -7.17 -6.85
C PRO A 57 9.04 -5.72 -6.40
N VAL A 58 8.42 -5.52 -5.23
CA VAL A 58 8.22 -4.17 -4.67
C VAL A 58 9.58 -3.59 -4.29
N GLU A 59 9.88 -2.43 -4.87
CA GLU A 59 11.11 -1.66 -4.64
C GLU A 59 10.76 -0.26 -4.14
N LEU A 60 11.53 0.21 -3.15
CA LEU A 60 11.46 1.57 -2.67
C LEU A 60 12.79 2.30 -2.88
N VAL A 61 12.71 3.62 -2.96
CA VAL A 61 13.84 4.54 -2.83
C VAL A 61 13.55 5.49 -1.69
N ALA A 62 14.47 5.59 -0.74
CA ALA A 62 14.43 6.59 0.32
C ALA A 62 15.41 7.71 -0.01
N ASN A 63 14.94 8.96 -0.06
CA ASN A 63 15.78 10.15 -0.08
C ASN A 63 15.82 10.78 1.30
N MET A 64 16.80 10.39 2.12
CA MET A 64 16.91 10.72 3.54
C MET A 64 18.38 10.88 3.92
N ALA A 65 18.73 11.98 4.57
CA ALA A 65 20.13 12.27 4.90
C ALA A 65 20.75 11.25 5.87
N ASP A 66 19.94 10.79 6.82
CA ASP A 66 20.36 9.90 7.90
C ASP A 66 19.37 8.74 8.04
N LEU A 67 19.11 8.01 6.95
CA LEU A 67 18.24 6.83 7.02
C LEU A 67 18.83 5.83 8.04
N ASN A 68 18.17 5.71 9.19
CA ASN A 68 18.52 4.73 10.19
C ASN A 68 17.72 3.45 9.95
N THR A 69 18.37 2.50 9.30
CA THR A 69 17.79 1.18 8.99
C THR A 69 17.43 0.36 10.23
N ASP A 70 18.02 0.66 11.40
CA ASP A 70 17.70 -0.02 12.65
C ASP A 70 16.35 0.45 13.24
N THR A 71 15.91 1.64 12.86
CA THR A 71 14.60 2.21 13.25
C THR A 71 13.57 2.18 12.13
N LEU A 72 13.95 1.59 10.99
CA LEU A 72 13.11 1.46 9.83
C LEU A 72 12.12 0.31 10.03
N PHE A 73 10.85 0.63 10.23
CA PHE A 73 9.79 -0.38 10.32
C PHE A 73 8.96 -0.38 9.04
N ILE A 74 9.06 -1.47 8.29
CA ILE A 74 8.24 -1.70 7.10
C ILE A 74 7.41 -2.95 7.32
N TYR A 75 6.11 -2.85 7.08
CA TYR A 75 5.21 -3.99 7.14
C TYR A 75 4.12 -3.86 6.10
N THR A 76 3.58 -5.00 5.67
CA THR A 76 2.32 -5.01 4.93
C THR A 76 1.16 -5.40 5.81
N ARG A 77 -0.01 -4.89 5.45
CA ARG A 77 -1.29 -5.30 6.03
C ARG A 77 -2.25 -5.70 4.91
N PRO A 78 -2.90 -6.86 4.98
CA PRO A 78 -3.98 -7.18 4.07
C PRO A 78 -5.09 -6.13 4.16
N LEU A 79 -5.68 -5.77 3.01
CA LEU A 79 -6.80 -4.85 2.98
C LEU A 79 -7.96 -5.40 3.81
N GLY A 80 -8.40 -4.64 4.81
CA GLY A 80 -9.56 -4.98 5.62
C GLY A 80 -9.30 -5.73 6.93
N PHE A 81 -8.05 -6.05 7.26
CA PHE A 81 -7.70 -6.75 8.49
C PHE A 81 -7.05 -5.80 9.51
N THR A 82 -7.58 -5.79 10.74
CA THR A 82 -7.13 -4.85 11.79
C THR A 82 -5.85 -5.27 12.49
N ILE A 83 -5.42 -6.54 12.39
CA ILE A 83 -4.40 -7.10 13.30
C ILE A 83 -3.21 -7.75 12.59
N GLU A 84 -3.38 -8.29 11.38
CA GLU A 84 -2.27 -8.97 10.70
C GLU A 84 -1.27 -7.95 10.13
N ARG A 85 -0.02 -8.05 10.59
CA ARG A 85 1.12 -7.28 10.13
C ARG A 85 2.22 -8.27 9.75
N ASP A 86 2.64 -8.24 8.50
CA ASP A 86 3.81 -8.97 8.06
C ASP A 86 5.01 -8.03 8.12
N LEU A 87 5.80 -8.15 9.19
CA LEU A 87 7.02 -7.37 9.35
C LEU A 87 8.04 -7.78 8.28
N LEU A 88 8.50 -6.81 7.50
CA LEU A 88 9.53 -7.02 6.51
C LEU A 88 10.89 -6.76 7.13
N SER A 89 11.89 -7.53 6.73
CA SER A 89 13.29 -7.27 7.05
C SER A 89 13.98 -6.69 5.80
N PRO A 90 13.75 -5.41 5.47
CA PRO A 90 14.24 -4.83 4.24
C PRO A 90 15.76 -4.82 4.21
N ARG A 91 16.32 -5.03 3.01
CA ARG A 91 17.73 -4.70 2.73
C ARG A 91 17.78 -3.33 2.11
N ALA A 92 18.40 -2.38 2.80
CA ALA A 92 18.66 -1.04 2.29
C ALA A 92 20.12 -0.92 1.84
N THR A 93 20.34 -0.47 0.61
CA THR A 93 21.68 -0.25 0.04
C THR A 93 21.77 1.20 -0.42
N ARG A 94 22.84 1.91 -0.03
CA ARG A 94 23.07 3.27 -0.53
C ARG A 94 23.33 3.24 -2.03
N MET A 95 22.71 4.15 -2.78
CA MET A 95 22.92 4.26 -4.21
C MET A 95 24.26 4.95 -4.50
N ASP A 96 25.06 4.34 -5.39
CA ASP A 96 26.39 4.84 -5.73
C ASP A 96 26.36 6.27 -6.27
N GLY A 97 27.24 7.12 -5.74
CA GLY A 97 27.40 8.51 -6.20
C GLY A 97 26.26 9.45 -5.85
N LYS A 98 25.34 9.04 -4.97
CA LYS A 98 24.23 9.88 -4.48
C LYS A 98 24.29 9.97 -2.97
N ASP A 99 24.44 11.19 -2.47
CA ASP A 99 24.25 11.48 -1.06
C ASP A 99 22.75 11.38 -0.76
N ASN A 100 22.39 10.61 0.27
CA ASN A 100 21.04 10.49 0.81
C ASN A 100 20.06 9.58 0.05
N LEU A 101 20.47 8.89 -1.03
CA LEU A 101 19.60 7.92 -1.71
C LEU A 101 19.90 6.49 -1.30
N TYR A 102 18.86 5.77 -0.87
CA TYR A 102 18.92 4.37 -0.49
C TYR A 102 17.89 3.58 -1.29
N HIS A 103 18.33 2.49 -1.92
CA HIS A 103 17.46 1.50 -2.54
C HIS A 103 17.07 0.46 -1.51
N ILE A 104 15.78 0.12 -1.45
CA ILE A 104 15.22 -0.81 -0.48
C ILE A 104 14.41 -1.87 -1.23
N GLU A 105 14.83 -3.13 -1.11
CA GLU A 105 14.14 -4.27 -1.70
C GLU A 105 13.22 -4.94 -0.66
N LEU A 106 11.93 -5.06 -1.01
CA LEU A 106 10.93 -5.71 -0.15
C LEU A 106 10.55 -7.12 -0.63
N GLY A 107 10.75 -7.41 -1.91
CA GLY A 107 10.42 -8.70 -2.52
C GLY A 107 8.99 -8.75 -3.08
N GLU A 108 8.49 -9.97 -3.33
CA GLU A 108 7.14 -10.19 -3.84
C GLU A 108 6.10 -9.95 -2.74
N MET A 109 5.06 -9.19 -3.06
CA MET A 109 3.98 -8.88 -2.11
C MET A 109 2.62 -8.99 -2.79
N SER A 110 1.59 -9.35 -2.03
CA SER A 110 0.21 -9.31 -2.54
C SER A 110 -0.17 -7.87 -2.88
N ASN A 111 -0.69 -7.66 -4.09
CA ASN A 111 -1.23 -6.37 -4.50
C ASN A 111 -2.44 -5.95 -3.65
N ASP A 112 -3.11 -6.89 -2.99
CA ASP A 112 -4.24 -6.62 -2.08
C ASP A 112 -3.80 -6.17 -0.67
N ASN A 113 -2.58 -5.63 -0.55
CA ASN A 113 -2.02 -5.14 0.71
C ASN A 113 -1.85 -3.61 0.71
N VAL A 114 -1.88 -3.05 1.91
CA VAL A 114 -1.32 -1.73 2.22
C VAL A 114 0.11 -1.92 2.67
N LEU A 115 1.04 -1.22 2.03
CA LEU A 115 2.40 -1.07 2.51
C LEU A 115 2.45 0.08 3.51
N VAL A 116 2.95 -0.20 4.70
CA VAL A 116 3.10 0.78 5.77
C VAL A 116 4.57 0.88 6.14
N TYR A 117 4.99 2.12 6.34
CA TYR A 117 6.35 2.47 6.69
C TYR A 117 6.31 3.45 7.85
N GLU A 118 7.16 3.24 8.84
CA GLU A 118 7.31 4.13 9.99
C GLU A 118 8.79 4.53 10.13
N GLU A 119 9.03 5.84 10.19
CA GLU A 119 10.35 6.43 10.38
C GLU A 119 10.24 7.71 11.20
N GLY A 120 11.10 7.85 12.21
CA GLY A 120 11.20 9.11 12.98
C GLY A 120 9.88 9.55 13.63
N GLY A 121 8.96 8.62 13.90
CA GLY A 121 7.62 8.90 14.43
C GLY A 121 6.58 9.32 13.39
N THR A 122 6.93 9.33 12.09
CA THR A 122 6.01 9.57 10.98
C THR A 122 5.61 8.24 10.35
N THR A 123 4.32 8.03 10.17
CA THR A 123 3.76 6.88 9.45
C THR A 123 3.49 7.29 8.00
N TYR A 124 3.74 6.37 7.08
CA TYR A 124 3.51 6.51 5.65
C TYR A 124 2.75 5.26 5.20
N ALA A 125 1.77 5.44 4.31
CA ALA A 125 0.96 4.33 3.84
C ALA A 125 0.66 4.48 2.34
N VAL A 126 0.70 3.37 1.63
CA VAL A 126 0.29 3.29 0.23
C VAL A 126 -0.38 1.96 -0.03
N THR A 127 -1.45 2.00 -0.81
CA THR A 127 -2.16 0.79 -1.26
C THR A 127 -1.51 0.30 -2.54
N LEU A 128 -1.22 -1.01 -2.65
CA LEU A 128 -0.49 -1.59 -3.78
C LEU A 128 -1.39 -1.93 -4.99
N THR A 129 -2.68 -1.60 -4.87
CA THR A 129 -3.70 -1.74 -5.92
C THR A 129 -4.80 -0.72 -5.67
N ASN A 130 -5.75 -0.61 -6.59
CA ASN A 130 -6.95 0.18 -6.40
C ASN A 130 -7.76 -0.34 -5.19
N PRO A 131 -7.88 0.44 -4.09
CA PRO A 131 -8.47 -0.05 -2.84
C PRO A 131 -9.95 -0.41 -3.02
N ARG A 132 -10.70 0.36 -3.81
CA ARG A 132 -12.11 0.07 -4.15
C ARG A 132 -12.24 -1.32 -4.78
N GLN A 133 -11.41 -1.63 -5.78
CA GLN A 133 -11.46 -2.93 -6.47
C GLN A 133 -11.11 -4.09 -5.54
N ALA A 134 -10.09 -3.91 -4.70
CA ALA A 134 -9.69 -4.93 -3.74
C ALA A 134 -10.75 -5.17 -2.65
N VAL A 135 -11.44 -4.12 -2.18
CA VAL A 135 -12.59 -4.24 -1.28
C VAL A 135 -13.69 -5.08 -1.92
N ILE A 136 -14.10 -4.75 -3.16
CA ILE A 136 -15.13 -5.48 -3.90
C ILE A 136 -14.73 -6.95 -4.05
N LYS A 137 -13.48 -7.20 -4.45
CA LYS A 137 -12.93 -8.55 -4.59
C LYS A 137 -12.97 -9.31 -3.28
N HIS A 138 -12.56 -8.71 -2.17
CA HIS A 138 -12.59 -9.37 -0.86
C HIS A 138 -14.02 -9.69 -0.43
N LEU A 139 -14.91 -8.69 -0.42
CA LEU A 139 -16.30 -8.86 -0.02
C LEU A 139 -17.08 -9.87 -0.88
N SER A 140 -16.70 -10.02 -2.15
CA SER A 140 -17.32 -11.01 -3.05
C SER A 140 -16.85 -12.44 -2.81
N ASN A 141 -15.63 -12.62 -2.28
CA ASN A 141 -14.98 -13.94 -2.16
C ASN A 141 -14.75 -14.38 -0.70
N THR A 142 -15.07 -13.52 0.27
CA THR A 142 -14.80 -13.79 1.68
C THR A 142 -15.59 -15.01 2.17
N GLN A 143 -14.92 -15.83 2.98
CA GLN A 143 -15.51 -16.97 3.69
C GLN A 143 -15.86 -16.62 5.14
N GLU A 144 -15.66 -15.35 5.51
CA GLU A 144 -16.07 -14.82 6.81
C GLU A 144 -17.57 -15.00 7.03
N ASN A 145 -17.97 -15.04 8.30
CA ASN A 145 -19.39 -15.12 8.62
C ASN A 145 -20.13 -13.85 8.13
N ALA A 146 -21.42 -13.99 7.87
CA ALA A 146 -22.23 -12.93 7.28
C ALA A 146 -22.20 -11.60 8.06
N LEU A 147 -22.13 -11.67 9.40
CA LEU A 147 -22.08 -10.46 10.25
C LEU A 147 -20.75 -9.73 10.08
N THR A 148 -19.62 -10.45 10.03
CA THR A 148 -18.30 -9.88 9.77
C THR A 148 -18.25 -9.25 8.38
N ALA A 149 -18.69 -9.97 7.33
CA ALA A 149 -18.70 -9.46 5.97
C ALA A 149 -19.63 -8.23 5.79
N GLN A 150 -20.79 -8.22 6.45
CA GLN A 150 -21.67 -7.06 6.52
C GLN A 150 -20.96 -5.85 7.15
N SER A 151 -20.30 -6.05 8.30
CA SER A 151 -19.56 -5.00 8.99
C SER A 151 -18.48 -4.39 8.08
N TYR A 152 -17.73 -5.23 7.36
CA TYR A 152 -16.74 -4.77 6.39
C TYR A 152 -17.36 -3.94 5.25
N ALA A 153 -18.52 -4.35 4.72
CA ALA A 153 -19.21 -3.59 3.69
C ALA A 153 -19.71 -2.22 4.21
N VAL A 154 -20.20 -2.16 5.46
CA VAL A 154 -20.60 -0.90 6.10
C VAL A 154 -19.40 0.04 6.29
N GLU A 155 -18.27 -0.47 6.78
CA GLU A 155 -17.06 0.33 6.92
C GLU A 155 -16.54 0.79 5.55
N ALA A 156 -16.57 -0.06 4.53
CA ALA A 156 -16.14 0.29 3.19
C ALA A 156 -16.96 1.44 2.58
N LEU A 157 -18.26 1.52 2.86
CA LEU A 157 -19.11 2.64 2.44
C LEU A 157 -18.77 3.95 3.15
N LYS A 158 -18.01 3.95 4.25
CA LYS A 158 -17.48 5.22 4.79
C LYS A 158 -16.36 5.78 3.91
N ALA A 159 -15.51 4.90 3.39
CA ALA A 159 -14.45 5.27 2.44
C ALA A 159 -14.97 5.53 1.02
N PHE A 160 -16.02 4.81 0.60
CA PHE A 160 -16.56 4.82 -0.76
C PHE A 160 -18.10 4.96 -0.73
N PRO A 161 -18.65 6.11 -0.31
CA PRO A 161 -20.07 6.25 0.03
C PRO A 161 -21.05 6.04 -1.12
N ASP A 162 -20.67 6.42 -2.34
CA ASP A 162 -21.54 6.33 -3.52
C ASP A 162 -21.25 5.09 -4.39
N ASP A 163 -20.52 4.11 -3.87
CA ASP A 163 -20.12 2.94 -4.64
C ASP A 163 -21.25 1.91 -4.77
N GLY A 164 -21.87 1.86 -5.95
CA GLY A 164 -23.00 0.97 -6.22
C GLY A 164 -22.69 -0.53 -6.09
N ASP A 165 -21.45 -0.96 -6.28
CA ASP A 165 -21.09 -2.38 -6.11
C ASP A 165 -20.94 -2.73 -4.63
N ILE A 166 -20.33 -1.84 -3.84
CA ILE A 166 -20.22 -2.02 -2.38
C ILE A 166 -21.62 -1.95 -1.73
N VAL A 167 -22.51 -1.08 -2.21
CA VAL A 167 -23.92 -1.05 -1.75
C VAL A 167 -24.61 -2.39 -2.00
N ARG A 168 -24.49 -2.95 -3.21
CA ARG A 168 -25.09 -4.28 -3.53
C ARG A 168 -24.51 -5.39 -2.66
N LEU A 169 -23.20 -5.38 -2.41
CA LEU A 169 -22.55 -6.36 -1.56
C LEU A 169 -23.03 -6.23 -0.10
N LYS A 170 -23.19 -5.00 0.41
CA LYS A 170 -23.78 -4.78 1.73
C LYS A 170 -25.19 -5.36 1.80
N ASP A 171 -26.05 -5.07 0.82
CA ASP A 171 -27.43 -5.57 0.80
C ASP A 171 -27.48 -7.11 0.74
N TYR A 172 -26.59 -7.73 -0.06
CA TYR A 172 -26.43 -9.18 -0.07
C TYR A 172 -26.08 -9.73 1.32
N TRP A 173 -25.10 -9.15 2.00
CA TRP A 173 -24.69 -9.60 3.34
C TRP A 173 -25.76 -9.33 4.41
N ASP A 174 -26.52 -8.23 4.31
CA ASP A 174 -27.69 -7.96 5.16
C ASP A 174 -28.72 -9.09 5.07
N GLU A 175 -28.97 -9.63 3.87
CA GLU A 175 -29.88 -10.77 3.68
C GLU A 175 -29.33 -12.06 4.29
N GLN A 176 -28.02 -12.30 4.18
CA GLN A 176 -27.39 -13.49 4.78
C GLN A 176 -27.45 -13.44 6.32
N VAL A 177 -27.21 -12.27 6.92
CA VAL A 177 -27.35 -12.09 8.37
C VAL A 177 -28.78 -12.39 8.83
N LYS A 178 -29.80 -11.91 8.11
CA LYS A 178 -31.21 -12.19 8.42
C LYS A 178 -31.53 -13.67 8.35
N LYS A 179 -31.06 -14.39 7.33
CA LYS A 179 -31.28 -15.84 7.17
C LYS A 179 -30.68 -16.65 8.32
N ASN A 180 -29.48 -16.28 8.76
CA ASN A 180 -28.76 -16.99 9.82
C ASN A 180 -29.38 -16.77 11.21
N ASN A 181 -30.11 -15.68 11.43
CA ASN A 181 -30.79 -15.38 12.70
C ASN A 181 -32.19 -16.03 12.83
N ILE A 182 -32.66 -16.74 11.80
CA ILE A 182 -33.97 -17.42 11.77
C ILE A 182 -33.81 -18.95 12.00
N GLN A 183 -32.59 -19.47 11.98
CA GLN A 183 -32.26 -20.87 12.25
C GLN A 183 -31.90 -21.09 13.73
#